data_AF-A0A7X9CYT0-F1
#
_entry.id   AF-A0A7X9CYT0-F1
#
_cell.length_a   1.000
_cell.length_b   1.000
_cell.length_c   1.000
_cell.angle_alpha   90.00
_cell.angle_beta   90.00
_cell.angle_gamma   90.00
#
_symmetry.space_group_name_H-M   'P 1'
#
loop_
_entity.id
_entity.type
_entity.pdbx_description
1 polymer ?
#
loop_
_entity_poly.entity_id
_entity_poly.type
_entity_poly.pdbx_seq_one_letter_code
_entity_poly.pdbx_strand_id
1 'polypeptide(L)'
;MNEKLSQFKAFVTEWLQDTSVDDTEATPLHAAMWDVLSSTLAEREAGLPPLSRISADNVRLVVTDDETGRVFMRHLPLEYSESSNGVVLKGETFASQPTKIVFLTEFALGKLLELQGQGQDEHVCDGHHSHDHHHHHHHEHHENNDSDCVPSDDCISCTDSDCEHSGVTNE
;
A
#
# COMPACT_ATOMS: atom_id res chain seq x y z
N MET A 1 1.18 -35.42 -29.95
CA MET A 1 0.51 -34.11 -30.10
C MET A 1 -0.99 -34.40 -30.23
N ASN A 2 -1.87 -33.67 -29.54
CA ASN A 2 -3.31 -33.97 -29.46
C ASN A 2 -3.98 -33.83 -30.85
N GLU A 3 -4.72 -34.83 -31.30
CA GLU A 3 -5.35 -34.86 -32.63
C GLU A 3 -6.32 -33.70 -32.85
N LYS A 4 -7.09 -33.34 -31.81
CA LYS A 4 -7.98 -32.16 -31.83
C LYS A 4 -7.21 -30.85 -32.02
N LEU A 5 -6.03 -30.73 -31.41
CA LEU A 5 -5.18 -29.55 -31.55
C LEU A 5 -4.63 -29.42 -32.97
N SER A 6 -4.38 -30.56 -33.63
CA SER A 6 -3.88 -30.60 -35.01
C SER A 6 -4.97 -30.20 -36.00
N GLN A 7 -6.20 -30.69 -35.80
CA GLN A 7 -7.38 -30.31 -36.59
C GLN A 7 -7.70 -28.82 -36.44
N PHE A 8 -7.69 -28.31 -35.20
CA PHE A 8 -7.90 -26.89 -34.93
C PHE A 8 -6.84 -26.02 -35.59
N LYS A 9 -5.55 -26.41 -35.50
CA LYS A 9 -4.46 -25.69 -36.18
C LYS A 9 -4.68 -25.63 -37.70
N ALA A 10 -5.09 -26.74 -38.32
CA ALA A 10 -5.35 -26.79 -39.76
C ALA A 10 -6.49 -25.85 -40.15
N PHE A 11 -7.61 -25.90 -39.41
CA PHE A 11 -8.76 -25.02 -39.61
C PHE A 11 -8.37 -23.52 -39.53
N VAL A 12 -7.66 -23.12 -38.47
CA VAL A 12 -7.23 -21.72 -38.30
C VAL A 12 -6.27 -21.30 -39.41
N THR A 13 -5.38 -22.20 -39.87
CA THR A 13 -4.41 -21.90 -40.93
C THR A 13 -5.10 -21.68 -42.28
N GLU A 14 -6.05 -22.54 -42.63
CA GLU A 14 -6.85 -22.41 -43.85
C GLU A 14 -7.67 -21.11 -43.84
N TRP A 15 -8.31 -20.81 -42.71
CA TRP A 15 -9.16 -19.63 -42.56
C TRP A 15 -8.38 -18.30 -42.62
N LEU A 16 -7.14 -18.28 -42.10
CA LEU A 16 -6.23 -17.13 -42.23
C LEU A 16 -5.70 -16.93 -43.65
N GLN A 17 -5.72 -17.96 -44.51
CA GLN A 17 -5.31 -17.85 -45.91
C GLN A 17 -6.43 -17.31 -46.81
N ASP A 18 -7.69 -17.51 -46.42
CA ASP A 18 -8.88 -17.06 -47.16
C ASP A 18 -9.15 -15.55 -46.97
N THR A 19 -8.55 -14.91 -45.96
CA THR A 19 -8.82 -13.50 -45.58
C THR A 19 -8.10 -12.46 -46.44
N SER A 20 -7.68 -12.80 -47.66
CA SER A 20 -6.80 -11.96 -48.49
C SER A 20 -7.47 -10.86 -49.32
N VAL A 21 -8.71 -10.44 -49.03
CA VAL A 21 -9.39 -9.42 -49.86
C VAL A 21 -10.22 -8.44 -49.03
N ASP A 22 -9.80 -7.17 -49.11
CA ASP A 22 -10.46 -5.89 -48.79
C ASP A 22 -10.13 -5.23 -47.44
N ASP A 23 -9.40 -4.10 -47.54
CA ASP A 23 -8.44 -3.61 -46.55
C ASP A 23 -8.88 -2.30 -45.87
N THR A 24 -10.18 -2.07 -45.67
CA THR A 24 -10.65 -0.78 -45.11
C THR A 24 -11.58 -0.82 -43.90
N GLU A 25 -12.21 -1.94 -43.54
CA GLU A 25 -13.12 -1.98 -42.36
C GLU A 25 -13.11 -3.32 -41.60
N ALA A 26 -12.13 -4.20 -41.80
CA ALA A 26 -12.08 -5.46 -41.09
C ALA A 26 -11.36 -5.31 -39.76
N THR A 27 -12.08 -5.42 -38.64
CA THR A 27 -11.45 -5.78 -37.36
C THR A 27 -10.55 -6.99 -37.60
N PRO A 28 -9.25 -6.94 -37.29
CA PRO A 28 -8.35 -8.03 -37.61
C PRO A 28 -8.87 -9.29 -36.93
N LEU A 29 -9.18 -10.31 -37.73
CA LEU A 29 -9.80 -11.57 -37.32
C LEU A 29 -9.13 -12.21 -36.10
N HIS A 30 -7.82 -12.02 -35.99
CA HIS A 30 -7.01 -12.43 -34.85
C HIS A 30 -7.46 -11.80 -33.52
N ALA A 31 -7.81 -10.51 -33.50
CA ALA A 31 -8.30 -9.82 -32.32
C ALA A 31 -9.65 -10.39 -31.88
N ALA A 32 -10.60 -10.54 -32.81
CA ALA A 32 -11.90 -11.14 -32.51
C ALA A 32 -11.78 -12.59 -31.99
N MET A 33 -10.89 -13.39 -32.58
CA MET A 33 -10.60 -14.74 -32.10
C MET A 33 -10.01 -14.73 -30.68
N TRP A 34 -9.11 -13.79 -30.39
CA TRP A 34 -8.52 -13.65 -29.07
C TRP A 34 -9.57 -13.26 -28.01
N ASP A 35 -10.50 -12.38 -28.34
CA ASP A 35 -11.59 -11.98 -27.46
C ASP A 35 -12.49 -13.17 -27.10
N VAL A 36 -12.87 -13.99 -28.09
CA VAL A 36 -13.67 -15.21 -27.87
C VAL A 36 -12.94 -16.23 -27.01
N LEU A 37 -11.65 -16.45 -27.25
CA LEU A 37 -10.84 -17.35 -26.42
C LEU A 37 -10.73 -16.83 -24.98
N SER A 38 -10.51 -15.53 -24.81
CA SER A 38 -10.38 -14.88 -23.51
C SER A 38 -11.68 -14.95 -22.72
N SER A 39 -12.83 -14.72 -23.36
CA SER A 39 -14.14 -14.82 -22.71
C SER A 39 -14.46 -16.26 -22.29
N THR A 40 -14.21 -17.23 -23.17
CA THR A 40 -14.42 -18.67 -22.87
C THR A 40 -13.56 -19.13 -21.69
N LEU A 41 -12.32 -18.64 -21.60
CA LEU A 41 -11.43 -18.93 -20.47
C LEU A 41 -11.93 -18.27 -19.17
N ALA A 42 -12.44 -17.04 -19.24
CA ALA A 42 -13.03 -16.35 -18.09
C ALA A 42 -14.27 -17.07 -17.55
N GLU A 43 -15.14 -17.57 -18.43
CA GLU A 43 -16.31 -18.38 -18.03
C GLU A 43 -15.91 -19.65 -17.28
N ARG A 44 -14.86 -20.32 -17.76
CA ARG A 44 -14.31 -21.50 -17.08
C ARG A 44 -13.77 -21.16 -15.69
N GLU A 45 -13.02 -20.06 -15.59
CA GLU A 45 -12.41 -19.62 -14.34
C GLU A 45 -13.46 -19.22 -13.30
N ALA A 46 -14.55 -18.59 -13.73
CA ALA A 46 -15.67 -18.21 -12.85
C ALA A 46 -16.33 -19.41 -12.14
N GLY A 47 -16.16 -20.63 -12.66
CA GLY A 47 -16.62 -21.86 -12.03
C GLY A 47 -15.67 -22.43 -10.95
N LEU A 48 -14.49 -21.83 -10.75
CA LEU A 48 -13.49 -22.28 -9.78
C LEU A 48 -13.58 -21.50 -8.47
N PRO A 49 -13.07 -22.07 -7.35
CA PRO A 49 -12.96 -21.33 -6.09
C PRO A 49 -12.07 -20.08 -6.24
N PRO A 50 -12.36 -19.00 -5.51
CA PRO A 50 -11.58 -17.76 -5.61
C PRO A 50 -10.14 -17.98 -5.15
N LEU A 51 -9.20 -17.46 -5.96
CA LEU A 51 -7.76 -17.47 -5.64
C LEU A 51 -7.40 -16.22 -4.85
N SER A 52 -6.63 -16.39 -3.77
CA SER A 52 -6.08 -15.28 -2.98
C SER A 52 -4.72 -14.79 -3.49
N ARG A 53 -4.04 -15.62 -4.29
CA ARG A 53 -2.70 -15.36 -4.82
C ARG A 53 -2.44 -16.14 -6.11
N ILE A 54 -1.74 -15.52 -7.03
CA ILE A 54 -1.13 -16.18 -8.20
C ILE A 54 0.37 -15.89 -8.26
N SER A 55 1.15 -16.83 -8.79
CA SER A 55 2.61 -16.70 -8.95
C SER A 55 3.14 -17.51 -10.13
N ALA A 56 4.18 -17.01 -10.80
CA ALA A 56 4.83 -17.69 -11.92
C ALA A 56 6.28 -17.20 -12.12
N ASP A 57 7.17 -18.06 -12.61
CA ASP A 57 8.57 -17.70 -12.94
C ASP A 57 8.78 -17.44 -14.45
N ASN A 58 7.70 -17.56 -15.23
CA ASN A 58 7.70 -17.32 -16.67
C ASN A 58 6.34 -16.77 -17.05
N VAL A 59 6.31 -15.54 -17.56
CA VAL A 59 5.10 -14.86 -18.00
C VAL A 59 5.08 -14.75 -19.51
N ARG A 60 3.90 -14.91 -20.09
CA ARG A 60 3.64 -14.59 -21.50
C ARG A 60 2.96 -13.25 -21.59
N LEU A 61 3.59 -12.30 -22.27
CA LEU A 61 3.01 -11.01 -22.58
C LEU A 61 2.45 -11.04 -23.99
N VAL A 62 1.18 -10.67 -24.14
CA VAL A 62 0.54 -10.41 -25.43
C VAL A 62 0.51 -8.90 -25.62
N VAL A 63 1.16 -8.41 -26.68
CA VAL A 63 1.31 -6.99 -27.00
C VAL A 63 0.66 -6.74 -28.34
N THR A 64 -0.31 -5.82 -28.39
CA THR A 64 -0.85 -5.28 -29.63
C THR A 64 -0.16 -3.96 -29.92
N ASP A 65 0.41 -3.82 -31.10
CA ASP A 65 0.98 -2.56 -31.58
C ASP A 65 -0.15 -1.66 -32.11
N ASP A 66 -0.30 -0.47 -31.54
CA ASP A 66 -1.44 0.42 -31.87
C ASP A 66 -1.34 1.01 -33.28
N GLU A 67 -0.14 1.19 -33.82
CA GLU A 67 0.07 1.76 -35.16
C GLU A 67 -0.24 0.75 -36.27
N THR A 68 0.19 -0.51 -36.10
CA THR A 68 0.07 -1.56 -37.13
C THR A 68 -1.03 -2.58 -36.85
N GLY A 69 -1.62 -2.58 -35.65
CA GLY A 69 -2.60 -3.56 -35.19
C GLY A 69 -2.03 -4.98 -35.00
N ARG A 70 -0.70 -5.14 -35.12
CA ARG A 70 -0.05 -6.46 -35.06
C ARG A 70 0.08 -6.94 -33.63
N VAL A 71 -0.21 -8.22 -33.40
CA VAL A 71 -0.12 -8.85 -32.09
C VAL A 71 1.15 -9.70 -31.97
N PHE A 72 1.90 -9.51 -30.89
CA PHE A 72 3.12 -10.24 -30.56
C PHE A 72 2.96 -10.95 -29.22
N MET A 73 3.42 -12.20 -29.15
CA MET A 73 3.54 -12.92 -27.88
C MET A 73 5.01 -13.05 -27.50
N ARG A 74 5.37 -12.64 -26.29
CA ARG A 74 6.74 -12.70 -25.75
C ARG A 74 6.76 -13.49 -24.46
N HIS A 75 7.75 -14.37 -24.32
CA HIS A 75 8.07 -15.02 -23.06
C HIS A 75 9.08 -14.16 -22.32
N LEU A 76 8.75 -13.79 -21.09
CA LEU A 76 9.64 -13.03 -20.22
C LEU A 76 10.02 -13.91 -19.02
N PRO A 77 11.32 -14.21 -18.84
CA PRO A 77 11.82 -14.86 -17.64
C PRO A 77 11.84 -13.83 -16.51
N LEU A 78 10.71 -13.71 -15.81
CA LEU A 78 10.54 -12.84 -14.65
C LEU A 78 9.67 -13.55 -13.61
N GLU A 79 9.96 -13.30 -12.34
CA GLU A 79 9.14 -13.80 -11.23
C GLU A 79 7.96 -12.85 -11.03
N TYR A 80 6.76 -13.37 -11.24
CA TYR A 80 5.47 -12.71 -11.08
C TYR A 80 4.80 -13.19 -9.80
N SER A 81 4.26 -12.26 -9.00
CA SER A 81 3.37 -12.59 -7.89
C SER A 81 2.29 -11.52 -7.76
N GLU A 82 1.05 -11.94 -7.67
CA GLU A 82 -0.10 -11.06 -7.44
C GLU A 82 -0.93 -11.54 -6.26
N SER A 83 -1.39 -10.59 -5.45
CA SER A 83 -2.21 -10.80 -4.27
C SER A 83 -3.12 -9.59 -4.04
N SER A 84 -3.92 -9.59 -2.98
CA SER A 84 -4.73 -8.43 -2.57
C SER A 84 -3.92 -7.16 -2.31
N ASN A 85 -2.61 -7.28 -2.05
CA ASN A 85 -1.74 -6.13 -1.85
C ASN A 85 -1.22 -5.51 -3.17
N GLY A 86 -1.37 -6.22 -4.29
CA GLY A 86 -0.93 -5.79 -5.62
C GLY A 86 -0.02 -6.78 -6.32
N VAL A 87 0.72 -6.27 -7.30
CA VAL A 87 1.55 -7.04 -8.25
C VAL A 87 3.03 -6.77 -8.02
N VAL A 88 3.82 -7.84 -7.96
CA VAL A 88 5.27 -7.79 -7.86
C VAL A 88 5.88 -8.48 -9.07
N LEU A 89 6.71 -7.75 -9.80
CA LEU A 89 7.55 -8.28 -10.88
C LEU A 89 8.99 -8.25 -10.39
N LYS A 90 9.71 -9.38 -10.46
CA LYS A 90 11.12 -9.44 -10.09
C LYS A 90 11.95 -9.96 -11.24
N GLY A 91 13.14 -9.43 -11.35
CA GLY A 91 14.15 -9.86 -12.32
C GLY A 91 15.51 -9.37 -11.89
N GLU A 92 16.37 -9.13 -12.88
CA GLU A 92 17.70 -8.59 -12.67
C GLU A 92 17.95 -7.40 -13.59
N THR A 93 18.79 -6.47 -13.14
CA THR A 93 19.31 -5.40 -13.98
C THR A 93 20.40 -5.93 -14.91
N PHE A 94 20.83 -5.11 -15.86
CA PHE A 94 21.98 -5.43 -16.73
C PHE A 94 23.27 -5.76 -15.94
N ALA A 95 23.42 -5.22 -14.74
CA ALA A 95 24.56 -5.52 -13.85
C ALA A 95 24.35 -6.78 -13.00
N SER A 96 23.39 -7.64 -13.34
CA SER A 96 23.00 -8.86 -12.60
C SER A 96 22.61 -8.61 -11.14
N GLN A 97 22.15 -7.38 -10.83
CA GLN A 97 21.60 -7.05 -9.52
C GLN A 97 20.10 -7.37 -9.49
N PRO A 98 19.59 -8.08 -8.47
CA PRO A 98 18.16 -8.31 -8.32
C PRO A 98 17.39 -6.98 -8.28
N THR A 99 16.31 -6.89 -9.06
CA THR A 99 15.43 -5.72 -9.11
C THR A 99 13.97 -6.15 -9.03
N LYS A 100 13.12 -5.24 -8.53
CA LYS A 100 11.68 -5.47 -8.41
C LYS A 100 10.92 -4.21 -8.80
N ILE A 101 9.81 -4.41 -9.51
CA ILE A 101 8.77 -3.41 -9.72
C ILE A 101 7.56 -3.86 -8.91
N VAL A 102 7.05 -2.97 -8.06
CA VAL A 102 5.91 -3.25 -7.17
C VAL A 102 4.80 -2.27 -7.47
N PHE A 103 3.65 -2.81 -7.88
CA PHE A 103 2.40 -2.07 -8.01
C PHE A 103 1.57 -2.36 -6.77
N LEU A 104 1.20 -1.32 -6.03
CA LEU A 104 0.40 -1.45 -4.82
C LEU A 104 -1.06 -1.15 -5.10
N THR A 105 -1.95 -1.94 -4.51
CA THR A 105 -3.38 -1.60 -4.48
C THR A 105 -3.62 -0.45 -3.49
N GLU A 106 -4.76 0.22 -3.63
CA GLU A 106 -5.20 1.24 -2.67
C GLU A 106 -5.28 0.67 -1.25
N PHE A 107 -5.70 -0.59 -1.10
CA PHE A 107 -5.70 -1.30 0.19
C PHE A 107 -4.31 -1.44 0.80
N ALA A 108 -3.30 -1.84 0.01
CA ALA A 108 -1.93 -1.94 0.49
C ALA A 108 -1.35 -0.57 0.83
N LEU A 109 -1.66 0.45 0.04
CA LEU A 109 -1.23 1.82 0.29
C LEU A 109 -1.83 2.36 1.59
N GLY A 110 -3.12 2.14 1.83
CA GLY A 110 -3.79 2.51 3.09
C GLY A 110 -3.11 1.89 4.31
N LYS A 111 -2.78 0.59 4.25
CA LYS A 111 -2.03 -0.09 5.32
C LYS A 111 -0.65 0.50 5.56
N LEU A 112 0.06 0.90 4.50
CA LEU A 112 1.37 1.54 4.65
C LEU A 112 1.25 2.91 5.34
N LEU A 113 0.24 3.69 4.97
CA LEU A 113 -0.03 4.99 5.59
C LEU A 113 -0.42 4.86 7.07
N GLU A 114 -1.23 3.85 7.42
CA GLU A 114 -1.55 3.53 8.81
C GLU A 114 -0.29 3.17 9.62
N LEU A 115 0.63 2.40 9.04
CA LEU A 115 1.90 2.01 9.68
C LEU A 115 2.88 3.16 9.83
N GLN A 116 2.88 4.14 8.92
CA GLN A 116 3.70 5.33 9.05
C GLN A 116 3.27 6.17 10.26
N GLY A 117 2.02 6.04 10.69
CA GLY A 117 1.46 6.76 11.82
C GLY A 117 1.31 8.25 11.49
N GLN A 118 0.10 8.77 11.60
CA GLN A 118 -0.04 10.18 11.93
C GLN A 118 -0.01 10.26 13.45
N GLY A 119 1.19 10.21 14.03
CA GLY A 119 1.34 10.64 15.41
C GLY A 119 0.77 12.05 15.54
N GLN A 120 0.01 12.32 16.59
CA GLN A 120 -0.31 13.71 16.93
C GLN A 120 1.04 14.45 17.07
N ASP A 121 1.22 15.54 16.31
CA ASP A 121 2.34 16.48 16.53
C ASP A 121 2.21 17.18 17.89
N GLU A 122 1.05 17.08 18.53
CA GLU A 122 0.83 17.52 19.89
C GLU A 122 1.35 16.46 20.86
N HIS A 123 2.28 16.88 21.71
CA HIS A 123 2.76 16.10 22.83
C HIS A 123 1.56 15.62 23.66
N VAL A 124 1.29 14.30 23.67
CA VAL A 124 0.40 13.64 24.66
C VAL A 124 1.10 13.59 26.03
N CYS A 125 1.66 14.73 26.46
CA CYS A 125 2.22 14.95 27.78
C CYS A 125 1.68 16.24 28.42
N ASP A 126 0.94 17.09 27.69
CA ASP A 126 0.35 18.31 28.26
C ASP A 126 -0.91 18.04 29.12
N GLY A 127 -1.28 16.76 29.31
CA GLY A 127 -2.45 16.35 30.09
C GLY A 127 -2.15 15.70 31.44
N HIS A 128 -0.88 15.45 31.78
CA HIS A 128 -0.53 14.99 33.11
C HIS A 128 0.04 16.15 33.91
N HIS A 129 -0.81 17.03 34.44
CA HIS A 129 -0.68 17.63 35.78
C HIS A 129 -1.94 18.44 36.10
N SER A 130 -3.06 17.74 36.34
CA SER A 130 -4.06 18.23 37.28
C SER A 130 -4.56 17.06 38.13
N HIS A 131 -3.63 16.32 38.72
CA HIS A 131 -3.98 15.70 39.98
C HIS A 131 -3.98 16.84 41.00
N ASP A 132 -5.18 17.20 41.45
CA ASP A 132 -5.41 17.98 42.66
C ASP A 132 -4.77 17.24 43.84
N HIS A 133 -3.45 17.34 43.95
CA HIS A 133 -2.76 17.05 45.19
C HIS A 133 -2.99 18.27 46.07
N HIS A 134 -3.97 18.14 46.98
CA HIS A 134 -4.05 18.98 48.15
C HIS A 134 -2.73 18.84 48.92
N HIS A 135 -1.76 19.69 48.61
CA HIS A 135 -0.56 19.85 49.41
C HIS A 135 -0.95 20.57 50.70
N HIS A 136 -1.00 19.81 51.80
CA HIS A 136 -1.03 20.40 53.12
C HIS A 136 0.30 21.11 53.36
N HIS A 137 0.27 22.45 53.35
CA HIS A 137 1.38 23.26 53.83
C HIS A 137 1.44 23.17 55.36
N HIS A 138 2.51 22.60 55.88
CA HIS A 138 2.86 22.70 57.29
C HIS A 138 3.61 24.03 57.49
N HIS A 139 3.01 24.94 58.24
CA HIS A 139 3.70 26.12 58.75
C HIS A 139 4.39 25.78 60.07
N GLU A 140 5.72 25.82 60.10
CA GLU A 140 6.46 25.93 61.36
C GLU A 140 6.60 27.41 61.72
N HIS A 141 5.99 27.81 62.84
CA HIS A 141 6.11 29.16 63.37
C HIS A 141 7.46 29.31 64.08
N HIS A 142 8.39 30.04 63.46
CA HIS A 142 9.50 30.65 64.17
C HIS A 142 9.16 32.11 64.52
N GLU A 143 9.42 32.48 65.77
CA GLU A 143 9.25 33.83 66.32
C GLU A 143 10.30 34.80 65.74
N ASN A 144 10.21 35.10 64.44
CA ASN A 144 10.65 36.33 63.79
C ASN A 144 10.04 36.32 62.38
N ASN A 145 9.54 37.47 61.96
CA ASN A 145 8.54 37.64 60.91
C ASN A 145 9.07 37.46 59.47
N ASP A 146 9.91 36.46 59.23
CA ASP A 146 10.41 36.06 57.90
C ASP A 146 9.98 34.61 57.64
N SER A 147 8.99 34.44 56.76
CA SER A 147 8.56 33.12 56.28
C SER A 147 9.43 32.70 55.11
N ASP A 148 10.48 31.92 55.37
CA ASP A 148 11.30 31.33 54.32
C ASP A 148 10.53 30.18 53.63
N CYS A 149 10.31 30.29 52.31
CA CYS A 149 9.74 29.23 51.47
C CYS A 149 10.81 28.09 51.38
N VAL A 150 10.75 27.05 52.23
CA VAL A 150 11.65 25.87 52.14
C VAL A 150 11.12 24.89 51.07
N PRO A 151 11.88 24.61 50.00
CA PRO A 151 11.46 23.66 48.97
C PRO A 151 11.52 22.23 49.51
N SER A 152 10.47 21.44 49.28
CA SER A 152 10.58 19.98 49.43
C SER A 152 11.50 19.42 48.35
N ASP A 153 12.22 18.33 48.67
CA ASP A 153 13.29 17.71 47.87
C ASP A 153 12.94 17.34 46.40
N ASP A 154 11.67 17.46 45.99
CA ASP A 154 11.19 17.18 44.64
C ASP A 154 11.00 18.42 43.75
N CYS A 155 11.32 19.63 44.24
CA CYS A 155 11.21 20.88 43.46
C CYS A 155 12.59 21.45 43.08
N ILE A 156 13.03 21.19 41.84
CA ILE A 156 14.32 21.70 41.31
C ILE A 156 14.25 23.16 40.83
N SER A 157 13.06 23.77 40.74
CA SER A 157 12.94 25.17 40.32
C SER A 157 11.64 25.81 40.79
N CYS A 158 11.66 26.45 41.96
CA CYS A 158 10.70 27.47 42.32
C CYS A 158 11.49 28.77 42.47
N THR A 159 11.12 29.82 41.74
CA THR A 159 11.65 31.17 41.95
C THR A 159 10.70 31.92 42.87
N ASP A 160 11.22 32.84 43.69
CA ASP A 160 10.44 33.61 44.69
C ASP A 160 9.20 34.34 44.12
N SER A 161 9.10 34.47 42.79
CA SER A 161 7.94 35.00 42.08
C SER A 161 6.68 34.13 42.20
N ASP A 162 6.80 32.86 42.59
CA ASP A 162 5.68 31.91 42.65
C ASP A 162 5.00 31.88 44.04
N CYS A 163 5.61 32.49 45.06
CA CYS A 163 5.01 32.66 46.40
C CYS A 163 4.02 33.87 46.36
N GLU A 164 2.86 33.73 45.69
CA GLU A 164 1.78 34.73 45.77
C GLU A 164 1.36 34.90 47.24
N HIS A 165 1.65 36.07 47.82
CA HIS A 165 1.14 36.46 49.12
C HIS A 165 -0.37 36.51 49.05
N SER A 166 -1.03 35.49 49.62
CA SER A 166 -2.46 35.50 49.89
C SER A 166 -2.78 36.58 50.94
N GLY A 167 -2.78 37.84 50.50
CA GLY A 167 -3.33 38.97 51.24
C GLY A 167 -4.84 38.82 51.27
N VAL A 168 -5.34 38.45 52.44
CA VAL A 168 -6.77 38.37 52.78
C VAL A 168 -7.47 39.68 52.38
N THR A 169 -8.34 39.65 51.37
CA THR A 169 -9.37 40.67 51.19
C THR A 169 -10.64 40.20 51.90
N ASN A 170 -10.89 40.73 53.09
CA ASN A 170 -12.21 40.68 53.73
C ASN A 170 -13.16 41.66 53.03
N GLU A 171 -14.39 41.19 52.81
CA GLU A 171 -15.67 41.90 52.57
C GLU A 171 -15.68 43.32 51.98
#